data_AF-A0A0F8ZNA9-F1
#
_entry.id   AF-A0A0F8ZNA9-F1
#
_cell.length_a   1.000
_cell.length_b   1.000
_cell.length_c   1.000
_cell.angle_alpha   90.00
_cell.angle_beta   90.00
_cell.angle_gamma   90.00
#
_symmetry.space_group_name_H-M   'P 1'
#
loop_
_entity.id
_entity.type
_entity.pdbx_description
1 polymer ?
#
loop_
_entity_poly.entity_id
_entity_poly.type
_entity_poly.pdbx_seq_one_letter_code
_entity_poly.pdbx_strand_id
1 'polypeptide(L)'
;ARYPANLSHSDMLRHVKSRSSKWIHETFPLLANFAWQEGYGGFTVSKSQTPTVEAYIAGQKEHHKGQDFRTELIELLRKHGIEFDEAEVFN
;
A
#
# COMPACT_ATOMS: atom_id res chain seq x y z
N ALA A 1 -7.30 -5.54 -14.58
CA ALA A 1 -8.39 -4.57 -14.76
C ALA A 1 -7.78 -3.21 -15.09
N ARG A 2 -8.27 -2.49 -16.11
CA ARG A 2 -7.82 -1.13 -16.43
C ARG A 2 -8.78 -0.17 -15.74
N TYR A 3 -8.28 0.65 -14.82
CA TYR A 3 -9.10 1.69 -14.19
C TYR A 3 -9.28 2.85 -15.18
N PRO A 4 -10.50 3.41 -15.28
CA PRO A 4 -10.74 4.54 -16.16
C PRO A 4 -9.98 5.76 -15.62
N ALA A 5 -9.43 6.57 -16.54
CA ALA A 5 -8.53 7.67 -16.19
C ALA A 5 -9.22 8.83 -15.44
N ASN A 6 -10.55 8.83 -15.38
CA ASN A 6 -11.35 9.82 -14.64
C ASN A 6 -11.69 9.37 -13.20
N LEU A 7 -11.20 8.22 -12.76
CA LEU A 7 -11.39 7.75 -11.39
C LEU A 7 -10.29 8.32 -10.49
N SER A 8 -10.68 8.84 -9.33
CA SER A 8 -9.71 9.28 -8.33
C SER A 8 -8.91 8.09 -7.77
N HIS A 9 -7.70 8.35 -7.28
CA HIS A 9 -6.89 7.33 -6.61
C HIS A 9 -7.57 6.80 -5.33
N SER A 10 -8.28 7.67 -4.61
CA SER A 10 -9.03 7.30 -3.40
C SER A 10 -10.18 6.35 -3.74
N ASP A 11 -10.96 6.63 -4.78
CA ASP A 11 -12.05 5.75 -5.23
C ASP A 11 -11.52 4.40 -5.70
N MET A 12 -10.41 4.40 -6.45
CA MET A 12 -9.74 3.18 -6.90
C MET A 12 -9.35 2.31 -5.69
N LEU A 13 -8.65 2.87 -4.71
CA LEU A 13 -8.20 2.10 -3.56
C LEU A 13 -9.33 1.71 -2.61
N ARG A 14 -10.38 2.54 -2.49
CA ARG A 14 -11.61 2.13 -1.79
C ARG A 14 -12.16 0.85 -2.40
N HIS A 15 -12.25 0.77 -3.73
CA HIS A 15 -12.75 -0.43 -4.41
C HIS A 15 -11.84 -1.63 -4.24
N VAL A 16 -10.52 -1.45 -4.33
CA VAL A 16 -9.55 -2.55 -4.15
C VAL A 16 -9.65 -3.10 -2.72
N LYS A 17 -9.59 -2.23 -1.71
CA LYS A 17 -9.60 -2.61 -0.29
C LYS A 17 -10.94 -3.24 0.09
N SER A 18 -12.08 -2.63 -0.26
CA SER A 18 -13.39 -3.15 0.14
C SER A 18 -13.72 -4.49 -0.51
N ARG A 19 -13.45 -4.64 -1.81
CA ARG A 19 -13.74 -5.89 -2.54
C ARG A 19 -12.84 -7.03 -2.10
N SER A 20 -11.55 -6.76 -1.86
CA SER A 20 -10.62 -7.78 -1.37
C SER A 20 -10.93 -8.18 0.08
N SER A 21 -11.27 -7.24 0.97
CA SER A 21 -11.74 -7.57 2.32
C SER A 21 -12.96 -8.47 2.28
N LYS A 22 -13.98 -8.11 1.49
CA LYS A 22 -15.17 -8.95 1.32
C LYS A 22 -14.81 -10.36 0.84
N TRP A 23 -13.99 -10.46 -0.21
CA TRP A 23 -13.55 -11.76 -0.74
C TRP A 23 -12.79 -12.59 0.30
N ILE A 24 -11.92 -11.95 1.09
CA ILE A 24 -11.18 -12.61 2.18
C ILE A 24 -12.14 -13.15 3.23
N HIS A 25 -13.10 -12.35 3.68
CA HIS A 25 -14.09 -12.75 4.69
C HIS A 25 -14.96 -13.92 4.21
N GLU A 26 -15.36 -13.91 2.94
CA GLU A 26 -16.18 -14.98 2.33
C GLU A 26 -15.39 -16.26 2.07
N THR A 27 -14.10 -16.14 1.69
CA THR A 27 -13.27 -17.29 1.29
C THR A 27 -12.53 -17.93 2.46
N PHE A 28 -12.16 -17.14 3.47
CA PHE A 28 -11.32 -17.59 4.59
C PHE A 28 -12.00 -17.25 5.92
N PRO A 29 -12.86 -18.13 6.46
CA PRO A 29 -13.60 -17.88 7.71
C PRO A 29 -12.71 -17.56 8.92
N LEU A 30 -11.49 -18.11 8.95
CA LEU A 30 -10.50 -17.83 10.01
C LEU A 30 -9.96 -16.39 9.97
N LEU A 31 -10.17 -15.66 8.87
CA LEU A 31 -9.76 -14.28 8.66
C LEU A 31 -10.95 -13.30 8.76
N ALA A 32 -12.01 -13.65 9.49
CA ALA A 32 -13.19 -12.78 9.66
C ALA A 32 -12.87 -11.37 10.18
N ASN A 33 -11.80 -11.23 10.96
CA ASN A 33 -11.33 -9.94 11.50
C ASN A 33 -10.27 -9.25 10.61
N PHE A 34 -9.97 -9.79 9.42
CA PHE A 34 -9.04 -9.14 8.51
C PHE A 34 -9.56 -7.76 8.11
N ALA A 35 -8.71 -6.75 8.21
CA ALA A 35 -8.97 -5.43 7.69
C ALA A 35 -7.69 -4.86 7.10
N TRP A 36 -7.82 -4.11 6.01
CA TRP A 36 -6.74 -3.25 5.56
C TRP A 36 -6.58 -2.08 6.52
N GLN A 37 -5.37 -1.55 6.63
CA GLN A 37 -5.12 -0.25 7.28
C GLN A 37 -6.04 0.82 6.70
N GLU A 38 -6.42 1.85 7.45
CA GLU A 38 -7.34 2.89 6.99
C GLU A 38 -6.74 3.71 5.83
N GLY A 39 -5.52 4.19 6.01
CA GLY A 39 -4.79 5.01 5.04
C GLY A 39 -4.27 4.28 3.81
N TYR A 40 -3.71 5.05 2.89
CA TYR A 40 -2.94 4.55 1.76
C TYR A 40 -1.87 5.56 1.32
N GLY A 41 -0.77 5.06 0.77
CA GLY A 41 0.25 5.86 0.09
C GLY A 41 0.24 5.56 -1.42
N GLY A 42 0.53 6.57 -2.24
CA GLY A 42 0.64 6.43 -3.69
C GLY A 42 1.95 7.02 -4.19
N PHE A 43 2.79 6.19 -4.80
CA PHE A 43 4.07 6.59 -5.40
C PHE A 43 4.08 6.24 -6.88
N THR A 44 4.41 7.20 -7.73
CA THR A 44 4.52 6.96 -9.18
C THR A 44 5.87 6.36 -9.53
N VAL A 45 5.87 5.32 -10.38
CA VAL A 45 7.10 4.66 -10.84
C VAL A 45 7.13 4.58 -12.36
N SER A 46 8.32 4.67 -12.95
CA SER A 46 8.52 4.45 -14.40
C SER A 46 8.16 3.01 -14.77
N LYS A 47 7.58 2.80 -15.96
CA LYS A 47 7.19 1.46 -16.43
C LYS A 47 8.35 0.47 -16.47
N SER A 48 9.57 0.95 -16.76
CA SER A 48 10.80 0.14 -16.73
C SER A 48 11.13 -0.41 -15.32
N GLN A 49 10.65 0.24 -14.26
CA GLN A 49 10.87 -0.17 -12.87
C GLN A 49 9.85 -1.20 -12.38
N THR A 50 8.84 -1.57 -13.17
CA THR A 50 7.83 -2.55 -12.75
C THR A 50 8.44 -3.84 -12.20
N PRO A 51 9.41 -4.50 -12.87
CA PRO A 51 10.00 -5.74 -12.35
C PRO A 51 10.70 -5.55 -10.99
N THR A 52 11.34 -4.40 -10.78
CA THR A 52 12.00 -4.08 -9.51
C THR A 52 10.98 -3.88 -8.39
N VAL A 53 9.87 -3.19 -8.67
CA VAL A 53 8.80 -2.97 -7.68
C VAL A 53 8.09 -4.27 -7.33
N GLU A 54 7.84 -5.14 -8.31
CA GLU A 54 7.26 -6.47 -8.08
C GLU A 54 8.15 -7.33 -7.17
N ALA A 55 9.45 -7.38 -7.45
CA ALA A 55 10.41 -8.11 -6.63
C ALA A 55 10.47 -7.56 -5.19
N TYR A 56 10.46 -6.23 -5.05
CA TYR A 56 10.40 -5.57 -3.75
C TYR A 56 9.14 -5.96 -2.96
N ILE A 57 7.95 -5.89 -3.58
CA ILE A 57 6.68 -6.26 -2.92
C ILE A 57 6.67 -7.74 -2.51
N ALA A 58 7.17 -8.63 -3.38
CA ALA A 58 7.22 -10.07 -3.08
C ALA A 58 8.11 -10.39 -1.85
N GLY A 59 9.15 -9.58 -1.61
CA GLY A 59 10.06 -9.72 -0.47
C GLY A 59 9.63 -9.04 0.83
N GLN A 60 8.55 -8.25 0.82
CA GLN A 60 8.15 -7.38 1.94
C GLN A 60 7.99 -8.12 3.26
N LYS A 61 7.41 -9.32 3.26
CA LYS A 61 7.22 -10.10 4.49
C LYS A 61 8.54 -10.44 5.20
N GLU A 62 9.60 -10.72 4.45
CA GLU A 62 10.92 -10.99 5.03
C GLU A 62 11.62 -9.69 5.43
N HIS A 63 11.56 -8.69 4.55
CA HIS A 63 12.11 -7.36 4.80
C HIS A 63 11.59 -6.74 6.11
N HIS A 64 10.28 -6.86 6.36
CA HIS A 64 9.64 -6.33 7.57
C HIS A 64 9.95 -7.06 8.86
N LYS A 65 10.73 -8.16 8.81
CA LYS A 65 11.32 -8.72 10.03
C LYS A 65 12.49 -7.89 10.56
N GLY A 66 13.17 -7.15 9.68
CA GLY A 66 14.35 -6.34 10.01
C GLY A 66 14.13 -4.82 9.96
N GLN A 67 13.08 -4.37 9.29
CA GLN A 67 12.73 -2.95 9.17
C GLN A 67 11.23 -2.75 9.41
N ASP A 68 10.88 -1.87 10.33
CA ASP A 68 9.47 -1.59 10.61
C ASP A 68 8.86 -0.63 9.56
N PHE A 69 7.53 -0.68 9.44
CA PHE A 69 6.76 0.14 8.51
C PHE A 69 6.99 1.65 8.66
N ARG A 70 7.09 2.15 9.90
CA ARG A 70 7.24 3.59 10.15
C ARG A 70 8.55 4.08 9.56
N THR A 71 9.64 3.37 9.83
CA THR A 71 10.96 3.67 9.28
C THR A 71 10.95 3.63 7.76
N GLU A 72 10.38 2.58 7.16
CA GLU A 72 10.33 2.44 5.70
C GLU A 72 9.49 3.53 5.02
N LEU A 73 8.35 3.92 5.60
CA LEU A 73 7.53 5.01 5.06
C LEU A 73 8.30 6.34 5.06
N ILE A 74 8.99 6.65 6.15
CA ILE A 74 9.82 7.87 6.26
C ILE A 74 10.92 7.87 5.19
N GLU A 75 11.58 6.74 4.98
CA GLU A 75 12.60 6.59 3.94
C GLU A 75 12.02 6.78 2.53
N LEU A 76 10.83 6.23 2.25
CA LEU A 76 10.14 6.43 0.99
C LEU A 76 9.80 7.90 0.75
N LEU A 77 9.27 8.60 1.76
CA LEU A 77 8.95 10.03 1.65
C LEU A 77 10.22 10.86 1.37
N ARG A 78 11.29 10.63 2.13
CA ARG A 78 12.60 11.30 1.93
C ARG A 78 13.17 11.02 0.54
N LYS A 79 13.15 9.77 0.09
CA LYS A 79 13.67 9.36 -1.24
C LYS A 79 12.93 10.04 -2.38
N HIS A 80 11.65 10.33 -2.21
CA HIS A 80 10.84 11.02 -3.22
C HIS A 80 10.80 12.55 -3.02
N GLY A 81 11.55 13.10 -2.05
CA GLY A 81 11.60 14.53 -1.80
C GLY A 81 10.27 15.12 -1.32
N ILE A 82 9.42 14.31 -0.68
CA ILE A 82 8.15 14.75 -0.12
C ILE A 82 8.44 15.37 1.24
N GLU A 83 8.03 16.62 1.46
CA GLU A 83 8.04 17.25 2.78
C GLU A 83 6.90 16.68 3.63
N PHE A 84 7.18 16.38 4.90
CA PHE A 84 6.21 15.84 5.83
C PHE A 84 6.54 16.23 7.26
N ASP A 85 5.51 16.31 8.10
CA ASP A 85 5.65 16.33 9.56
C ASP A 85 5.41 14.91 10.09
N GLU A 86 6.38 14.36 10.83
CA GLU A 86 6.25 13.02 11.42
C GLU A 86 5.04 12.91 12.36
N ALA A 87 4.67 13.98 13.07
CA ALA A 87 3.51 13.96 13.95
C ALA A 87 2.19 13.87 13.15
N GLU A 88 2.12 14.45 11.96
CA GLU A 88 0.93 14.38 11.10
C GLU A 88 0.83 13.08 10.32
N VAL A 89 1.97 12.48 9.93
CA VAL A 89 2.00 11.22 9.15
C VAL A 89 1.51 10.01 9.95
N PHE A 90 1.67 10.04 11.28
CA PHE A 90 1.36 8.91 12.17
C PHE A 90 0.25 9.20 13.19
N ASN A 91 -0.48 10.31 13.02
CA ASN A 91 -1.65 10.65 13.84
C ASN A 91 -2.91 9.86 13.44
#